data_AF-A0A8H6F5U5-F1
#
_entry.id   AF-A0A8H6F5U5-F1
#
_cell.length_a   1.000
_cell.length_b   1.000
_cell.length_c   1.000
_cell.angle_alpha   90.00
_cell.angle_beta   90.00
_cell.angle_gamma   90.00
#
_symmetry.space_group_name_H-M   'P 1'
#
loop_
_entity.id
_entity.type
_entity.pdbx_description
1 polymer ?
#
loop_
_entity_poly.entity_id
_entity_poly.type
_entity_poly.pdbx_seq_one_letter_code
_entity_poly.pdbx_strand_id
1 'polypeptide(L)'
;MSGSGKLPGLASDAVLKQSIPVPEDFQEVKGIDYSQDNAYNMRAKDLIKSMSTMGFQASSLSQACDIIDNMRSWRGKHKDTLEEHEQTGEFDDEGYQKPRYSWVIHPI
;
A
#
# COMPACT_ATOMS: atom_id res chain seq x y z
N MET A 1 40.99 -36.72 -11.70
CA MET A 1 40.60 -36.00 -10.46
C MET A 1 41.39 -34.71 -10.37
N SER A 2 40.88 -33.57 -10.84
CA SER A 2 41.40 -32.25 -10.42
C SER A 2 40.48 -31.13 -10.93
N GLY A 3 40.02 -30.27 -10.01
CA GLY A 3 39.22 -29.09 -10.32
C GLY A 3 38.43 -28.50 -9.15
N SER A 4 38.38 -29.14 -7.98
CA SER A 4 37.46 -28.77 -6.88
C SER A 4 37.92 -27.59 -6.00
N GLY A 5 38.62 -26.59 -6.54
CA GLY A 5 39.18 -25.50 -5.71
C GLY A 5 39.27 -24.11 -6.35
N LYS A 6 39.03 -23.96 -7.66
CA LYS A 6 38.95 -22.64 -8.31
C LYS A 6 37.56 -22.47 -8.91
N LEU A 7 36.78 -21.55 -8.36
CA LEU A 7 35.50 -21.16 -8.93
C LEU A 7 35.75 -20.59 -10.35
N PRO A 8 34.92 -20.94 -11.36
CA PRO A 8 35.03 -20.36 -12.68
C PRO A 8 34.90 -18.83 -12.59
N GLY A 9 35.89 -18.09 -13.11
CA GLY A 9 35.99 -16.63 -12.89
C GLY A 9 34.73 -15.88 -13.31
N LEU A 10 34.23 -16.13 -14.52
CA LEU A 10 33.00 -15.49 -15.02
C LEU A 10 31.77 -15.78 -14.14
N ALA A 11 31.63 -17.02 -13.65
CA ALA A 11 30.51 -17.38 -12.78
C ALA A 11 30.63 -16.73 -11.40
N SER A 12 31.87 -16.60 -10.89
CA SER A 12 32.16 -15.96 -9.61
C SER A 12 31.82 -14.48 -9.65
N ASP A 13 32.27 -13.79 -10.69
CA ASP A 13 32.03 -12.36 -10.85
C ASP A 13 30.54 -12.04 -11.07
N ALA A 14 29.81 -12.93 -11.77
CA ALA A 14 28.39 -12.76 -12.01
C ALA A 14 27.52 -13.00 -10.77
N VAL A 15 27.82 -14.04 -9.98
CA VAL A 15 26.99 -14.46 -8.84
C VAL A 15 27.37 -13.72 -7.55
N LEU A 16 28.66 -13.42 -7.35
CA LEU A 16 29.17 -12.82 -6.10
C LEU A 16 29.33 -11.31 -6.19
N LYS A 17 28.56 -10.66 -7.07
CA LYS A 17 28.56 -9.21 -7.20
C LYS A 17 28.02 -8.57 -5.92
N GLN A 18 28.79 -7.64 -5.35
CA GLN A 18 28.37 -6.87 -4.17
C GLN A 18 27.11 -6.06 -4.47
N SER A 19 26.14 -6.13 -3.56
CA SER A 19 24.92 -5.33 -3.62
C SER A 19 25.16 -3.91 -3.10
N ILE A 20 24.41 -2.95 -3.63
CA ILE A 20 24.31 -1.62 -3.03
C ILE A 20 23.52 -1.69 -1.72
N PRO A 21 23.73 -0.74 -0.78
CA PRO A 21 22.92 -0.65 0.43
C PRO A 21 21.43 -0.46 0.10
N VAL A 22 20.58 -1.05 0.93
CA VAL A 22 19.13 -0.89 0.85
C VAL A 22 18.73 0.46 1.47
N PRO A 23 17.79 1.22 0.88
CA PRO A 23 17.28 2.48 1.46
C PRO A 23 16.69 2.30 2.87
N GLU A 24 16.72 3.37 3.69
CA GLU A 24 16.20 3.34 5.07
C GLU A 24 14.68 3.21 5.14
N ASP A 25 13.97 3.67 4.11
CA ASP A 25 12.52 3.59 3.98
C ASP A 25 12.04 2.26 3.37
N PHE A 26 12.96 1.30 3.18
CA PHE A 26 12.61 -0.01 2.67
C PHE A 26 11.69 -0.77 3.63
N GLN A 27 10.58 -1.25 3.08
CA GLN A 27 9.67 -2.12 3.79
C GLN A 27 10.09 -3.59 3.62
N GLU A 28 10.47 -4.23 4.72
CA GLU A 28 10.79 -5.67 4.73
C GLU A 28 9.59 -6.52 4.33
N VAL A 29 9.83 -7.53 3.49
CA VAL A 29 8.83 -8.51 3.10
C VAL A 29 8.61 -9.48 4.26
N LYS A 30 7.40 -9.44 4.85
CA LYS A 30 7.04 -10.26 6.00
C LYS A 30 5.57 -10.69 5.92
N GLY A 31 5.33 -11.99 6.07
CA GLY A 31 3.99 -12.56 6.17
C GLY A 31 3.46 -12.64 7.59
N ILE A 32 2.31 -13.27 7.76
CA ILE A 32 1.73 -13.57 9.07
C ILE A 32 2.61 -14.59 9.78
N ASP A 33 2.99 -14.27 11.02
CA ASP A 33 3.61 -15.23 11.93
C ASP A 33 2.53 -15.97 12.73
N TYR A 34 2.19 -17.18 12.29
CA TYR A 34 1.17 -18.01 12.92
C TYR A 34 1.59 -18.60 14.27
N SER A 35 2.84 -18.39 14.71
CA SER A 35 3.25 -18.76 16.07
C SER A 35 2.77 -17.76 17.13
N GLN A 36 2.32 -16.57 16.73
CA GLN A 36 1.83 -15.53 17.63
C GLN A 36 0.35 -15.74 17.99
N ASP A 37 -0.01 -15.49 19.25
CA ASP A 37 -1.38 -15.64 19.75
C ASP A 37 -2.40 -14.81 18.97
N ASN A 38 -1.97 -13.66 18.43
CA ASN A 38 -2.82 -12.76 17.63
C ASN A 38 -3.15 -13.29 16.22
N ALA A 39 -2.47 -14.34 15.75
CA ALA A 39 -2.68 -14.90 14.42
C ALA A 39 -3.88 -15.86 14.35
N TYR A 40 -4.22 -16.53 15.47
CA TYR A 40 -5.24 -17.58 15.50
C TYR A 40 -6.69 -17.05 15.47
N ASN A 41 -6.93 -15.86 16.02
CA ASN A 41 -8.25 -15.22 16.01
C ASN A 41 -8.23 -13.90 15.23
N MET A 42 -7.56 -13.94 14.09
CA MET A 42 -7.36 -12.80 13.21
C MET A 42 -8.66 -12.41 12.50
N ARG A 43 -9.01 -11.12 12.56
CA ARG A 43 -10.16 -10.59 11.78
C ARG A 43 -9.74 -10.36 10.34
N ALA A 44 -10.71 -10.31 9.43
CA ALA A 44 -10.45 -10.04 8.02
C ALA A 44 -9.62 -8.75 7.78
N LYS A 45 -9.90 -7.69 8.54
CA LYS A 45 -9.13 -6.44 8.47
C LYS A 45 -7.65 -6.60 8.86
N ASP A 46 -7.35 -7.48 9.81
CA ASP A 46 -5.99 -7.68 10.31
C ASP A 46 -5.21 -8.54 9.30
N LEU A 47 -5.89 -9.48 8.64
CA LEU A 47 -5.36 -10.22 7.48
C LEU A 47 -5.02 -9.26 6.34
N ILE A 48 -5.96 -8.44 5.87
CA ILE A 48 -5.71 -7.48 4.78
C ILE A 48 -4.54 -6.55 5.13
N LYS A 49 -4.48 -6.05 6.37
CA LYS A 49 -3.37 -5.23 6.83
C LYS A 49 -2.03 -5.96 6.73
N SER A 50 -1.96 -7.24 7.10
CA SER A 50 -0.73 -8.03 6.98
C SER A 50 -0.30 -8.26 5.52
N MET A 51 -1.22 -8.19 4.56
CA MET A 51 -0.93 -8.37 3.14
C MET A 51 -0.09 -7.23 2.56
N SER A 52 -0.07 -6.05 3.20
CA SER A 52 0.77 -4.91 2.79
C SER A 52 2.25 -5.26 2.61
N THR A 53 2.79 -6.15 3.46
CA THR A 53 4.21 -6.56 3.47
C THR A 53 4.47 -7.93 2.86
N MET A 54 3.47 -8.60 2.27
CA MET A 54 3.64 -9.96 1.72
C MET A 54 4.21 -10.00 0.30
N GLY A 55 4.04 -8.92 -0.47
CA GLY A 55 4.45 -8.85 -1.88
C GLY A 55 3.38 -9.34 -2.85
N PHE A 56 3.70 -9.23 -4.15
CA PHE A 56 2.82 -9.62 -5.27
C PHE A 56 1.41 -9.00 -5.16
N GLN A 57 0.38 -9.80 -5.44
CA GLN A 57 -1.02 -9.37 -5.40
C GLN A 57 -1.52 -9.06 -3.98
N ALA A 58 -0.86 -9.61 -2.95
CA ALA A 58 -1.24 -9.35 -1.57
C ALA A 58 -1.00 -7.88 -1.20
N SER A 59 0.19 -7.36 -1.50
CA SER A 59 0.49 -5.93 -1.32
C SER A 59 -0.45 -5.05 -2.15
N SER A 60 -0.76 -5.43 -3.40
CA SER A 60 -1.70 -4.68 -4.25
C SER A 60 -3.11 -4.62 -3.67
N LEU A 61 -3.59 -5.71 -3.05
CA LEU A 61 -4.92 -5.73 -2.42
C LEU A 61 -4.98 -4.77 -1.22
N SER A 62 -3.98 -4.80 -0.34
CA SER A 62 -3.91 -3.88 0.80
C SER A 62 -3.88 -2.43 0.32
N GLN A 63 -3.06 -2.12 -0.69
CA GLN A 63 -2.98 -0.78 -1.28
C GLN A 63 -4.32 -0.33 -1.88
N ALA A 64 -5.06 -1.23 -2.52
CA ALA A 64 -6.38 -0.91 -3.07
C ALA A 64 -7.37 -0.52 -1.96
N CYS A 65 -7.36 -1.23 -0.83
CA CYS A 65 -8.16 -0.86 0.33
C CYS A 65 -7.80 0.55 0.85
N ASP A 66 -6.51 0.84 1.01
CA ASP A 66 -6.04 2.16 1.46
C ASP A 66 -6.44 3.28 0.49
N ILE A 67 -6.35 3.03 -0.83
CA ILE A 67 -6.79 3.99 -1.85
C ILE A 67 -8.29 4.26 -1.72
N ILE A 68 -9.12 3.22 -1.57
CA ILE A 68 -10.57 3.37 -1.42
C ILE A 68 -10.89 4.16 -0.16
N ASP A 69 -10.24 3.87 0.97
CA ASP A 69 -10.46 4.60 2.21
C ASP A 69 -10.04 6.08 2.08
N ASN A 70 -8.92 6.37 1.40
CA ASN A 70 -8.51 7.73 1.07
C ASN A 70 -9.53 8.46 0.16
N MET A 71 -10.09 7.75 -0.82
CA MET A 71 -11.14 8.30 -1.68
C MET A 71 -12.41 8.62 -0.88
N ARG A 72 -12.76 7.79 0.10
CA ARG A 72 -13.93 7.99 0.98
C ARG A 72 -13.72 9.12 2.00
N SER A 73 -12.49 9.29 2.50
CA SER A 73 -12.15 10.33 3.47
C SER A 73 -11.93 11.69 2.83
N TRP A 74 -11.69 11.75 1.52
CA TRP A 74 -11.48 13.01 0.82
C TRP A 74 -12.67 13.97 0.96
N ARG A 75 -12.38 15.25 1.17
CA ARG A 75 -13.33 16.37 1.18
C ARG A 75 -12.74 17.50 0.35
N GLY A 76 -13.57 18.19 -0.42
CA GLY A 76 -13.14 19.35 -1.20
C GLY A 76 -12.97 20.60 -0.34
N LYS A 77 -12.75 21.76 -0.97
CA LYS A 77 -12.60 23.04 -0.25
C LYS A 77 -13.92 23.45 0.42
N HIS A 78 -13.82 24.21 1.52
CA HIS A 78 -14.99 24.81 2.17
C HIS A 78 -15.51 25.98 1.31
N LYS A 79 -16.82 26.11 1.16
CA LYS A 79 -17.45 27.16 0.32
C LYS A 79 -16.96 28.57 0.61
N ASP A 80 -16.69 28.90 1.88
CA ASP A 80 -16.22 30.23 2.30
C ASP A 80 -14.79 30.55 1.84
N THR A 81 -14.03 29.53 1.41
CA THR A 81 -12.66 29.69 0.89
C THR A 81 -12.61 29.82 -0.63
N LEU A 82 -13.78 29.73 -1.29
CA LEU A 82 -13.92 29.78 -2.74
C LEU A 82 -14.56 31.11 -3.15
N GLU A 83 -14.07 31.70 -4.23
CA GLU A 83 -14.78 32.81 -4.88
C GLU A 83 -16.13 32.34 -5.40
N GLU A 84 -17.13 33.24 -5.49
CA GLU A 84 -18.51 32.88 -5.86
C GLU A 84 -18.59 32.12 -7.19
N HIS A 85 -17.74 32.47 -8.16
CA HIS A 85 -17.69 31.81 -9.47
C HIS A 85 -17.00 30.42 -9.44
N GLU A 86 -16.27 30.10 -8.36
CA GLU A 86 -15.60 28.80 -8.16
C GLU A 86 -16.44 27.82 -7.33
N GLN A 87 -17.52 28.28 -6.69
CA GLN A 87 -18.44 27.46 -5.89
C GLN A 87 -19.32 26.57 -6.79
N THR A 88 -18.70 25.56 -7.40
CA THR A 88 -19.36 24.63 -8.33
C THR A 88 -19.61 23.25 -7.71
N GLY A 89 -20.76 22.65 -8.00
CA GLY A 89 -21.14 21.32 -7.52
C GLY A 89 -21.98 21.33 -6.24
N GLU A 90 -21.96 20.23 -5.49
CA GLU A 90 -22.69 20.09 -4.23
C GLU A 90 -21.77 20.24 -3.03
N PHE A 91 -22.28 20.81 -1.95
CA PHE A 91 -21.61 20.91 -0.66
C PHE A 91 -22.36 20.08 0.38
N ASP A 92 -21.64 19.56 1.38
CA ASP A 92 -22.25 18.88 2.52
C ASP A 92 -22.81 19.87 3.56
N ASP A 93 -23.44 19.33 4.61
CA ASP A 93 -24.06 20.13 5.68
C ASP A 93 -23.02 20.95 6.46
N GLU A 94 -21.75 20.56 6.40
CA GLU A 94 -20.61 21.24 6.99
C GLU A 94 -19.97 22.28 6.04
N GLY A 95 -20.47 22.41 4.81
CA GLY A 95 -20.03 23.42 3.83
C GLY A 95 -18.80 23.01 3.01
N TYR A 96 -18.36 21.75 3.06
CA TYR A 96 -17.28 21.22 2.22
C TYR A 96 -17.80 20.68 0.89
N GLN A 97 -17.05 20.91 -0.17
CA GLN A 97 -17.43 20.41 -1.50
C GLN A 97 -17.41 18.88 -1.52
N LYS A 98 -18.54 18.28 -1.92
CA LYS A 98 -18.70 16.83 -2.07
C LYS A 98 -17.88 16.31 -3.25
N PRO A 99 -17.38 15.07 -3.18
CA PRO A 99 -16.75 14.44 -4.33
C PRO A 99 -17.73 14.36 -5.51
N ARG A 100 -17.26 14.77 -6.69
CA ARG A 100 -18.06 14.83 -7.94
C ARG A 100 -18.54 13.46 -8.42
N TYR A 101 -17.97 12.38 -7.87
CA TYR A 101 -18.35 11.00 -8.17
C TYR A 101 -19.29 10.44 -7.08
N SER A 102 -20.56 10.87 -7.12
CA SER A 102 -21.64 10.31 -6.28
C SER A 102 -21.94 8.82 -6.56
N TRP A 103 -21.34 8.20 -7.59
CA TRP A 103 -21.81 6.91 -8.13
C TRP A 103 -21.03 5.66 -7.73
N VAL A 104 -19.94 5.73 -6.95
CA VAL A 104 -19.06 4.53 -6.85
C VAL A 104 -19.17 3.74 -5.54
N ILE A 105 -19.59 4.32 -4.41
CA ILE A 105 -19.72 3.51 -3.18
C ILE A 105 -20.93 3.98 -2.37
N HIS A 106 -22.09 3.40 -2.68
CA HIS A 106 -23.18 3.34 -1.71
C HIS A 106 -22.77 2.34 -0.61
N PRO A 107 -22.98 2.66 0.67
CA PRO A 107 -22.80 1.67 1.73
C PRO A 107 -23.76 0.50 1.47
N ILE A 108 -23.20 -0.71 1.41
CA ILE A 108 -23.96 -1.96 1.44
C ILE A 108 -24.44 -2.18 2.87
#